data_AF-A0A9P6XS17-F1
#
_entry.id   AF-A0A9P6XS17-F1
#
_cell.length_a   1.000
_cell.length_b   1.000
_cell.length_c   1.000
_cell.angle_alpha   90.00
_cell.angle_beta   90.00
_cell.angle_gamma   90.00
#
_symmetry.space_group_name_H-M   'P 1'
#
loop_
_entity.id
_entity.type
_entity.pdbx_description
1 polymer ?
#
loop_
_entity_poly.entity_id
_entity_poly.type
_entity_poly.pdbx_seq_one_letter_code
_entity_poly.pdbx_strand_id
1 'polypeptide(L)'
;MDGGGDIKLTLYRFPALQRSARYAMVSGVIDLKAAMPRIEIVGDLKADAGWFSLEILQGVPSLDDDVKVIRAGQDPTAVSPPLQTSMNLTCDLGPRFYIPGMGLDAGLLGSIQILLNDGRLSCG
;
A
#
# COMPACT_ATOMS: atom_id res chain seq x y z
N MET A 1 23.27 -9.22 16.95
CA MET A 1 23.54 -8.85 15.54
C MET A 1 22.59 -7.72 15.25
N ASP A 2 23.08 -6.49 15.21
CA ASP A 2 22.23 -5.33 14.94
C ASP A 2 21.87 -5.37 13.46
N GLY A 3 20.72 -5.98 13.17
CA GLY A 3 20.18 -6.09 11.82
C GLY A 3 19.66 -4.72 11.40
N GLY A 4 20.23 -4.17 10.33
CA GLY A 4 19.78 -2.91 9.77
C GLY A 4 20.37 -2.68 8.39
N GLY A 5 19.83 -1.69 7.69
CA GLY A 5 20.27 -1.33 6.35
C GLY A 5 19.33 -0.33 5.69
N ASP A 6 19.88 0.39 4.72
CA ASP A 6 19.14 1.33 3.88
C ASP A 6 18.99 0.75 2.48
N ILE A 7 17.78 0.79 1.94
CA ILE A 7 17.45 0.33 0.60
C ILE A 7 16.80 1.48 -0.14
N LYS A 8 17.33 1.80 -1.32
CA LYS A 8 16.69 2.70 -2.26
C LYS A 8 16.12 1.93 -3.43
N LEU A 9 14.81 1.99 -3.60
CA LEU A 9 14.08 1.37 -4.69
C LEU A 9 13.71 2.43 -5.72
N THR A 10 14.07 2.21 -6.98
CA THR A 10 13.59 3.01 -8.11
C THR A 10 12.66 2.16 -8.95
N LEU A 11 11.41 2.59 -9.05
CA LEU A 11 10.38 1.95 -9.85
C LEU A 11 10.23 2.72 -11.16
N TYR A 12 10.24 1.98 -12.26
CA TYR A 12 9.98 2.53 -13.59
C TYR A 12 8.91 1.70 -14.27
N ARG A 13 7.73 2.29 -14.45
CA ARG A 13 6.56 1.66 -15.07
C ARG A 13 6.31 0.26 -14.52
N PHE A 14 6.45 0.12 -13.21
CA PHE A 14 6.36 -1.15 -12.51
C PHE A 14 4.89 -1.52 -12.30
N PRO A 15 4.42 -2.71 -12.76
CA PRO A 15 3.04 -3.15 -12.58
C PRO A 15 2.82 -3.60 -11.12
N ALA A 16 2.58 -2.65 -10.23
CA ALA A 16 2.39 -2.91 -8.80
C ALA A 16 1.12 -3.73 -8.50
N LEU A 17 0.08 -3.62 -9.33
CA LEU A 17 -1.16 -4.40 -9.21
C LEU A 17 -1.62 -4.88 -10.58
N GLN A 18 -1.94 -6.17 -10.69
CA GLN A 18 -2.52 -6.77 -11.89
C GLN A 18 -3.56 -7.85 -11.50
N ARG A 19 -4.83 -7.46 -11.52
CA ARG A 19 -6.00 -8.30 -11.20
C ARG A 19 -7.12 -8.02 -12.19
N SER A 20 -8.13 -8.90 -12.26
CA SER A 20 -9.25 -8.78 -13.19
C SER A 20 -10.00 -7.44 -13.09
N ALA A 21 -10.23 -6.95 -11.87
CA ALA A 21 -10.99 -5.71 -11.63
C ALA A 21 -10.12 -4.46 -11.37
N ARG A 22 -8.79 -4.61 -11.28
CA ARG A 22 -7.88 -3.53 -10.84
C ARG A 22 -6.48 -3.67 -11.43
N TYR A 23 -5.93 -2.54 -11.85
CA TYR A 23 -4.57 -2.45 -12.36
C TYR A 23 -3.92 -1.15 -11.92
N ALA A 24 -2.62 -1.21 -11.63
CA ALA A 24 -1.81 -0.03 -11.39
C ALA A 24 -0.38 -0.26 -11.88
N MET A 25 0.10 0.67 -12.70
CA MET A 25 1.49 0.82 -13.08
C MET A 25 2.03 2.08 -12.45
N VAL A 26 3.15 1.96 -11.75
CA VAL A 26 3.74 3.05 -10.98
C VAL A 26 5.21 3.27 -11.31
N SER A 27 5.61 4.54 -11.26
CA SER A 27 7.00 4.97 -11.25
C SER A 27 7.26 5.80 -10.01
N GLY A 28 8.51 5.80 -9.54
CA GLY A 28 8.87 6.61 -8.38
C GLY A 28 10.07 6.07 -7.63
N VAL A 29 10.30 6.63 -6.46
CA VAL A 29 11.41 6.28 -5.58
C VAL A 29 10.87 6.02 -4.19
N ILE A 30 11.36 4.95 -3.57
CA ILE A 30 11.05 4.58 -2.20
C ILE A 30 12.37 4.35 -1.48
N ASP A 31 12.55 5.03 -0.35
CA ASP A 31 13.63 4.78 0.58
C ASP A 31 13.07 3.97 1.76
N LEU A 32 13.73 2.85 2.05
CA LEU A 32 13.43 1.98 3.19
C LEU A 32 14.63 1.96 4.12
N LYS A 33 14.41 2.32 5.39
CA LYS A 33 15.42 2.25 6.45
C LYS A 33 15.02 1.21 7.47
N ALA A 34 15.86 0.20 7.64
CA ALA A 34 15.70 -0.82 8.65
C ALA A 34 16.69 -0.57 9.80
N ALA A 35 16.16 -0.32 10.98
CA ALA A 35 16.91 -0.23 12.23
C ALA A 35 16.14 -1.02 13.30
N MET A 36 16.31 -2.34 13.29
CA MET A 36 15.43 -3.27 14.00
C MET A 36 15.22 -2.89 15.48
N PRO A 37 13.97 -2.94 15.98
CA PRO A 37 12.77 -3.47 15.33
C PRO A 37 12.02 -2.43 14.48
N ARG A 38 12.62 -1.26 14.17
CA ARG A 38 11.98 -0.21 13.37
C ARG A 38 12.25 -0.37 11.89
N ILE A 39 11.21 -0.19 11.09
CA ILE A 39 11.28 -0.04 9.64
C ILE A 39 10.55 1.24 9.28
N GLU A 40 11.23 2.13 8.56
CA GLU A 40 10.67 3.36 8.01
C GLU A 40 10.64 3.26 6.49
N ILE A 41 9.50 3.55 5.89
CA ILE A 41 9.29 3.56 4.44
C ILE A 41 8.78 4.94 4.02
N VAL A 42 9.55 5.64 3.19
CA VAL A 42 9.19 6.96 2.68
C VAL A 42 9.37 6.97 1.17
N GLY A 43 8.44 7.58 0.43
CA GLY A 43 8.58 7.61 -1.01
C GLY A 43 7.54 8.44 -1.73
N ASP A 44 7.89 8.81 -2.95
CA ASP A 44 7.05 9.52 -3.88
C ASP A 44 6.85 8.65 -5.12
N LEU A 45 5.57 8.40 -5.40
CA LEU A 45 5.11 7.56 -6.47
C LEU A 45 4.20 8.35 -7.40
N LYS A 46 4.12 7.88 -8.64
CA LYS A 46 3.18 8.33 -9.63
C LYS A 46 2.49 7.12 -10.24
N ALA A 47 1.17 7.18 -10.36
CA ALA A 47 0.42 6.27 -11.21
C ALA A 47 0.64 6.66 -12.69
N ASP A 48 1.41 5.86 -13.41
CA ASP A 48 1.63 6.03 -14.86
C ASP A 48 0.38 5.65 -15.66
N ALA A 49 -0.33 4.63 -15.19
CA ALA A 49 -1.61 4.16 -15.67
C ALA A 49 -2.29 3.31 -14.60
N GLY A 50 -3.60 3.36 -14.50
CA GLY A 50 -4.33 2.52 -13.56
C GLY A 50 -5.83 2.57 -13.74
N TRP A 51 -6.51 1.55 -13.26
CA TRP A 51 -7.95 1.60 -13.08
C TRP A 51 -8.39 0.77 -11.88
N PHE A 52 -9.50 1.20 -11.30
CA PHE A 52 -10.16 0.49 -10.22
C PHE A 52 -11.65 0.40 -10.53
N SER A 53 -12.15 -0.80 -10.87
CA SER A 53 -13.56 -0.99 -11.21
C SER A 53 -14.45 -0.93 -9.97
N LEU A 54 -15.55 -0.17 -10.03
CA LEU A 54 -16.57 -0.13 -8.98
C LEU A 54 -17.39 -1.42 -8.88
N GLU A 55 -17.28 -2.32 -9.86
CA GLU A 55 -17.90 -3.66 -9.82
C GLU A 55 -17.37 -4.49 -8.65
N ILE A 56 -16.18 -4.16 -8.14
CA ILE A 56 -15.67 -4.80 -6.93
C ILE A 56 -16.64 -4.66 -5.77
N LEU A 57 -17.37 -3.54 -5.67
CA LEU A 57 -18.35 -3.28 -4.62
C LEU A 57 -19.55 -4.25 -4.66
N GLN A 58 -19.82 -4.88 -5.81
CA GLN A 58 -20.94 -5.81 -5.99
C GLN A 58 -20.60 -7.25 -5.60
N GLY A 59 -19.33 -7.52 -5.28
CA GLY A 59 -18.85 -8.86 -4.95
C GLY A 59 -17.75 -8.90 -3.89
N VAL A 60 -17.57 -7.83 -3.08
CA VAL A 60 -16.60 -7.81 -1.98
C VAL A 60 -16.98 -8.92 -0.99
N PRO A 61 -16.17 -9.98 -0.80
CA PRO A 61 -16.25 -10.76 0.42
C PRO A 61 -15.98 -9.79 1.56
N SER A 62 -16.88 -9.69 2.53
CA SER A 62 -16.65 -8.89 3.74
C SER A 62 -15.32 -9.31 4.36
N LEU A 63 -14.32 -8.41 4.33
CA LEU A 63 -13.00 -8.53 4.98
C LEU A 63 -12.31 -9.91 4.78
N ASP A 64 -11.49 -10.04 3.74
CA ASP A 64 -10.83 -11.30 3.33
C ASP A 64 -9.83 -11.86 4.38
N ASP A 65 -9.61 -13.19 4.33
CA ASP A 65 -8.89 -14.08 5.27
C ASP A 65 -7.41 -13.78 5.58
N ASP A 66 -6.81 -12.73 5.01
CA ASP A 66 -5.41 -12.33 5.27
C ASP A 66 -5.29 -11.37 6.48
N VAL A 67 -6.40 -11.09 7.16
CA VAL A 67 -6.43 -10.39 8.45
C VAL A 67 -6.66 -11.39 9.58
N LYS A 68 -5.57 -11.83 10.23
CA LYS A 68 -5.71 -12.51 11.53
C LYS A 68 -5.96 -11.48 12.64
N VAL A 69 -7.19 -11.41 13.12
CA VAL A 69 -7.48 -10.82 14.44
C VAL A 69 -7.02 -11.81 15.51
N ILE A 70 -5.83 -11.60 16.08
CA ILE A 70 -5.41 -12.35 17.26
C ILE A 70 -6.26 -11.84 18.44
N ARG A 71 -7.26 -12.64 18.83
CA ARG A 71 -8.00 -12.41 20.08
C ARG A 71 -7.08 -12.68 21.26
N ALA A 72 -7.19 -11.87 22.31
CA ALA A 72 -6.44 -12.04 23.54
C ALA A 72 -6.63 -13.47 24.11
N GLY A 73 -5.54 -14.23 24.22
CA GLY A 73 -5.55 -15.58 24.81
C GLY A 73 -4.73 -16.67 24.11
N GLN A 74 -4.00 -16.39 23.02
CA GLN A 74 -3.01 -17.34 22.47
C GLN A 74 -1.59 -16.87 22.76
N ASP A 75 -0.84 -17.68 23.51
CA ASP A 75 0.58 -17.49 23.82
C ASP A 75 1.46 -18.00 22.66
N PRO A 76 2.29 -17.14 22.02
CA PRO A 76 3.38 -17.60 21.18
C PRO A 76 4.69 -17.43 21.96
N THR A 77 5.29 -18.55 22.34
CA THR A 77 6.63 -18.60 22.92
C THR A 77 7.63 -18.00 21.92
N ALA A 78 8.55 -17.16 22.44
CA ALA A 78 9.51 -16.30 21.73
C ALA A 78 8.88 -15.14 20.91
N VAL A 79 8.26 -14.20 21.62
CA VAL A 79 7.82 -12.91 21.06
C VAL A 79 9.07 -12.10 20.68
N SER A 80 9.45 -12.13 19.40
CA SER A 80 10.29 -11.06 18.85
C SER A 80 9.60 -9.72 19.12
N PRO A 81 10.32 -8.64 19.46
CA PRO A 81 9.70 -7.33 19.65
C PRO A 81 8.80 -7.03 18.44
N PRO A 82 7.54 -6.58 18.65
CA PRO A 82 6.64 -6.31 17.53
C PRO A 82 7.33 -5.34 16.57
N LEU A 83 7.40 -5.71 15.30
CA LEU A 83 8.03 -4.91 14.26
C LEU A 83 7.31 -3.56 14.17
N GLN A 84 8.05 -2.48 14.41
CA GLN A 84 7.53 -1.12 14.39
C GLN A 84 7.69 -0.57 12.97
N THR A 85 6.63 -0.65 12.17
CA THR A 85 6.65 -0.17 10.78
C THR A 85 5.94 1.16 10.66
N SER A 86 6.63 2.17 10.13
CA SER A 86 6.04 3.41 9.66
C SER A 86 6.11 3.53 8.14
N MET A 87 5.10 4.15 7.55
CA MET A 87 5.05 4.41 6.11
C MET A 87 4.50 5.80 5.85
N ASN A 88 5.13 6.52 4.92
CA ASN A 88 4.60 7.74 4.33
C ASN A 88 4.89 7.73 2.83
N LEU A 89 3.87 7.37 2.04
CA LEU A 89 3.96 7.35 0.59
C LEU A 89 3.02 8.39 0.01
N THR A 90 3.55 9.31 -0.80
CA THR A 90 2.73 10.18 -1.64
C THR A 90 2.57 9.53 -3.00
N CYS A 91 1.34 9.43 -3.50
CA CYS A 91 1.06 8.91 -4.82
C CYS A 91 0.31 9.95 -5.65
N ASP A 92 0.95 10.50 -6.67
CA ASP A 92 0.31 11.33 -7.70
C ASP A 92 -0.50 10.44 -8.65
N LEU A 93 -1.81 10.67 -8.67
CA LEU A 93 -2.74 10.01 -9.57
C LEU A 93 -2.76 10.79 -10.87
N GLY A 94 -1.89 10.35 -11.78
CA GLY A 94 -1.72 10.94 -13.09
C GLY A 94 -2.99 10.86 -13.95
N PRO A 95 -2.98 11.51 -15.13
CA PRO A 95 -4.16 11.66 -15.99
C PRO A 95 -4.71 10.37 -16.60
N ARG A 96 -4.06 9.22 -16.31
CA ARG A 96 -4.43 7.89 -16.80
C ARG A 96 -4.86 6.95 -15.68
N PHE A 97 -5.39 7.51 -14.60
CA PHE A 97 -5.96 6.75 -13.50
C PHE A 97 -7.49 6.91 -13.49
N TYR A 98 -8.20 5.80 -13.67
CA TYR A 98 -9.66 5.81 -13.91
C TYR A 98 -10.43 4.97 -12.91
N ILE A 99 -11.68 5.36 -12.64
CA ILE A 99 -12.61 4.59 -11.81
C ILE A 99 -13.87 4.31 -12.65
N PRO A 100 -13.84 3.25 -13.49
CA PRO A 100 -15.00 2.86 -14.28
C PRO A 100 -16.01 2.06 -13.42
N GLY A 101 -17.29 2.19 -13.74
CA GLY A 101 -18.35 1.32 -13.24
C GLY A 101 -19.61 2.06 -12.80
N MET A 102 -20.70 1.33 -12.62
CA MET A 102 -22.01 1.88 -12.26
C MET A 102 -22.51 3.01 -13.19
N GLY A 103 -22.14 2.97 -14.48
CA GLY A 103 -22.47 4.01 -15.46
C GLY A 103 -21.62 5.28 -15.37
N LEU A 104 -20.59 5.29 -14.53
CA LEU A 104 -19.62 6.36 -14.38
C LEU A 104 -18.25 5.93 -14.94
N ASP A 105 -17.61 6.79 -15.72
CA ASP A 105 -16.19 6.70 -16.05
C ASP A 105 -15.55 8.04 -15.69
N ALA A 106 -14.82 8.04 -14.57
CA ALA A 106 -14.20 9.25 -14.02
C ALA A 106 -12.69 9.08 -13.94
N GLY A 107 -11.96 10.08 -14.44
CA GLY A 107 -10.54 10.24 -14.14
C GLY A 107 -10.37 10.77 -12.71
N LEU A 108 -9.45 10.18 -11.94
CA LEU A 108 -9.07 10.67 -10.63
C LEU A 108 -7.77 11.45 -10.77
N LEU A 109 -7.85 12.77 -10.54
CA LEU A 109 -6.71 13.68 -10.56
C LEU A 109 -6.39 14.11 -9.13
N GLY A 110 -5.10 14.23 -8.83
CA GLY A 110 -4.61 14.69 -7.54
C GLY A 110 -3.68 13.67 -6.90
N SER A 111 -3.27 13.93 -5.67
CA SER A 111 -2.40 13.05 -4.91
C SER A 111 -3.15 12.41 -3.76
N ILE A 112 -2.83 11.15 -3.47
CA ILE A 112 -3.21 10.50 -2.20
C ILE A 112 -1.95 10.35 -1.38
N GLN A 113 -2.01 10.72 -0.10
CA GLN A 113 -0.99 10.37 0.87
C GLN A 113 -1.42 9.13 1.64
N ILE A 114 -0.56 8.11 1.70
CA ILE A 114 -0.77 6.87 2.43
C ILE A 114 0.16 6.87 3.64
N LEU A 115 -0.43 6.77 4.83
CA LEU A 115 0.28 6.74 6.09
C LEU A 115 0.02 5.40 6.81
N LEU A 116 1.08 4.76 7.29
CA LEU A 116 1.01 3.68 8.27
C LEU A 116 1.74 4.14 9.51
N ASN A 117 1.04 4.23 10.64
CA ASN A 117 1.65 4.53 11.94
C ASN A 117 1.04 3.61 12.99
N ASP A 118 1.88 2.94 13.78
CA ASP A 118 1.46 2.02 14.84
C ASP A 118 0.42 0.99 14.38
N GLY A 119 0.61 0.43 13.18
CA GLY A 119 -0.29 -0.55 12.58
C GLY A 119 -1.61 0.03 12.03
N ARG A 120 -1.83 1.34 12.13
CA ARG A 120 -3.00 2.00 11.57
C ARG A 120 -2.70 2.60 10.20
N LEU A 121 -3.43 2.11 9.20
CA LEU A 121 -3.40 2.64 7.83
C LEU A 121 -4.41 3.78 7.68
N SER A 122 -4.00 4.90 7.10
CA SER A 122 -4.88 6.02 6.73
C SER A 122 -4.47 6.61 5.38
N CYS A 123 -5.44 7.16 4.66
CA CYS A 123 -5.21 7.90 3.43
C CYS A 123 -5.93 9.26 3.47
N GLY A 124 -5.35 10.27 2.84
CA GLY A 124 -5.89 11.63 2.71
C GLY A 124 -5.51 12.29 1.40
#